data_AF-A0A6B3FZW3-F1
#
_entry.id   AF-A0A6B3FZW3-F1
#
_cell.length_a   1.000
_cell.length_b   1.000
_cell.length_c   1.000
_cell.angle_alpha   90.00
_cell.angle_beta   90.00
_cell.angle_gamma   90.00
#
_symmetry.space_group_name_H-M   'P 1'
#
loop_
_entity.id
_entity.type
_entity.pdbx_description
1 polymer ?
#
loop_
_entity_poly.entity_id
_entity_poly.type
_entity_poly.pdbx_seq_one_letter_code
_entity_poly.pdbx_strand_id
1 'polypeptide(L)'
;MHTPLLRAVGTTTAVYGALVTARPALLARPSGLTTRDGAVPRDTETCLRPLAWRDLAVGLAMATAPEGPALRTATAVRIASDLGDALLLGPTLDRAVRPKVLAVSVGWAALSVLGLCARRAR
;
A
#
# COMPACT_ATOMS: atom_id res chain seq x y z
N MET A 1 13.13 15.89 2.42
CA MET A 1 12.10 15.10 3.09
C MET A 1 10.98 15.98 3.61
N HIS A 2 9.77 15.79 3.12
CA HIS A 2 8.54 16.48 3.50
C HIS A 2 7.76 15.62 4.50
N THR A 3 8.13 15.72 5.78
CA THR A 3 7.60 14.90 6.89
C THR A 3 6.07 14.85 6.96
N PRO A 4 5.31 15.96 6.82
CA PRO A 4 3.85 15.91 6.88
C PRO A 4 3.23 15.03 5.80
N LEU A 5 3.82 15.02 4.59
CA LEU A 5 3.33 14.20 3.48
C LEU A 5 3.59 12.72 3.77
N LEU A 6 4.80 12.38 4.23
CA LEU A 6 5.14 11.00 4.59
C LEU A 6 4.25 10.47 5.72
N ARG A 7 3.94 11.31 6.72
CA ARG A 7 2.99 10.94 7.78
C ARG A 7 1.58 10.75 7.25
N ALA A 8 1.11 11.62 6.34
CA ALA A 8 -0.21 11.46 5.73
C ALA A 8 -0.31 10.17 4.90
N VAL A 9 0.74 9.82 4.14
CA VAL A 9 0.85 8.55 3.42
C VAL A 9 0.83 7.37 4.40
N GLY A 10 1.64 7.45 5.47
CA GLY A 10 1.70 6.43 6.51
C GLY A 10 0.37 6.19 7.20
N THR A 11 -0.28 7.26 7.67
CA THR A 11 -1.60 7.18 8.32
C THR A 11 -2.67 6.61 7.39
N THR A 12 -2.72 7.07 6.14
CA THR A 12 -3.70 6.54 5.18
C THR A 12 -3.45 5.06 4.90
N THR A 13 -2.19 4.66 4.73
CA THR A 13 -1.80 3.25 4.56
C THR A 13 -2.20 2.43 5.80
N ALA A 14 -1.97 2.95 7.00
CA ALA A 14 -2.31 2.29 8.25
C ALA A 14 -3.81 2.02 8.36
N VAL A 15 -4.62 3.06 8.13
CA VAL A 15 -6.08 2.96 8.16
C VAL A 15 -6.58 1.95 7.13
N TYR A 16 -6.09 2.03 5.88
CA TYR A 16 -6.50 1.11 4.84
C TYR A 16 -6.07 -0.34 5.14
N GLY A 17 -4.84 -0.55 5.62
CA GLY A 17 -4.34 -1.86 6.04
C GLY A 17 -5.18 -2.49 7.15
N ALA A 18 -5.58 -1.71 8.16
CA ALA A 18 -6.50 -2.18 9.21
C ALA A 18 -7.86 -2.58 8.64
N LEU A 19 -8.43 -1.75 7.76
CA LEU A 19 -9.72 -2.02 7.13
C LEU A 19 -9.68 -3.27 6.25
N VAL A 20 -8.64 -3.45 5.43
CA VAL A 20 -8.49 -4.63 4.56
C VAL A 20 -8.19 -5.88 5.38
N THR A 21 -7.41 -5.77 6.47
CA THR A 21 -7.20 -6.91 7.39
C THR A 21 -8.54 -7.40 7.95
N ALA A 22 -9.41 -6.48 8.37
CA ALA A 22 -10.72 -6.83 8.90
C ALA A 22 -11.70 -7.30 7.80
N ARG A 23 -11.63 -6.68 6.61
CA ARG A 23 -12.53 -6.91 5.48
C ARG A 23 -11.74 -7.02 4.16
N PRO A 24 -11.17 -8.19 3.83
CA PRO A 24 -10.32 -8.38 2.64
C PRO A 24 -11.00 -8.03 1.30
N ALA A 25 -12.33 -8.08 1.26
CA ALA A 25 -13.13 -7.67 0.10
C ALA A 25 -12.88 -6.22 -0.35
N LEU A 26 -12.44 -5.33 0.54
CA LEU A 26 -12.13 -3.93 0.22
C LEU A 26 -10.96 -3.79 -0.76
N LEU A 27 -10.05 -4.76 -0.80
CA LEU A 27 -8.95 -4.85 -1.76
C LEU A 27 -9.24 -5.88 -2.85
N ALA A 28 -9.79 -7.05 -2.48
CA ALA A 28 -10.00 -8.12 -3.44
C ALA A 28 -10.96 -7.73 -4.59
N ARG A 29 -12.09 -7.07 -4.28
CA ARG A 29 -13.07 -6.65 -5.30
C ARG A 29 -12.49 -5.70 -6.34
N PRO A 30 -11.90 -4.54 -5.98
CA PRO A 30 -11.35 -3.62 -6.97
C PRO A 30 -10.16 -4.18 -7.74
N SER A 31 -9.48 -5.21 -7.20
CA SER A 31 -8.37 -5.92 -7.86
C SER A 31 -8.82 -7.11 -8.69
N GLY A 32 -10.12 -7.40 -8.79
CA GLY A 32 -10.64 -8.55 -9.55
C GLY A 32 -10.29 -9.91 -8.93
N LEU A 33 -9.97 -9.96 -7.64
CA LEU A 33 -9.59 -11.18 -6.91
C LEU A 33 -10.80 -11.87 -6.26
N THR A 34 -11.98 -11.74 -6.88
CA THR A 34 -13.22 -12.38 -6.43
C THR A 34 -13.67 -13.44 -7.42
N THR A 35 -14.45 -14.41 -6.93
CA THR A 35 -15.17 -15.36 -7.80
C THR A 35 -16.21 -14.63 -8.66
N ARG A 36 -16.80 -15.34 -9.63
CA ARG A 36 -17.89 -14.83 -10.48
C ARG A 36 -19.09 -14.35 -9.65
N ASP A 37 -19.35 -15.01 -8.52
CA ASP A 37 -20.45 -14.65 -7.60
C ASP A 37 -20.07 -13.51 -6.64
N GLY A 38 -18.88 -12.91 -6.81
CA GLY A 38 -18.41 -11.75 -6.03
C GLY A 38 -17.86 -12.08 -4.64
N ALA A 39 -17.67 -13.36 -4.32
CA ALA A 39 -17.07 -13.82 -3.07
C ALA A 39 -15.54 -13.75 -3.14
N VAL A 40 -14.87 -13.51 -2.00
CA VAL A 40 -13.40 -13.58 -1.91
C VAL A 40 -13.02 -15.05 -1.64
N PRO A 41 -12.21 -15.70 -2.50
CA PRO A 41 -11.74 -17.05 -2.22
C PRO A 41 -10.96 -17.13 -0.91
N ARG A 42 -11.06 -18.27 -0.19
CA ARG A 42 -10.41 -18.46 1.11
C ARG A 42 -8.89 -18.32 1.04
N ASP A 43 -8.26 -18.82 -0.03
CA ASP A 43 -6.81 -18.73 -0.20
C ASP A 43 -6.38 -17.27 -0.44
N THR A 44 -7.15 -16.52 -1.23
CA THR A 44 -6.98 -15.07 -1.38
C THR A 44 -7.09 -14.37 -0.03
N GLU A 45 -8.10 -14.70 0.78
CA GLU A 45 -8.28 -14.13 2.11
C GLU A 45 -7.07 -14.42 3.03
N THR A 46 -6.59 -15.66 3.00
CA THR A 46 -5.43 -16.14 3.78
C THR A 46 -4.17 -15.37 3.42
N CYS A 47 -3.99 -14.99 2.16
CA CYS A 47 -2.86 -14.17 1.72
C CYS A 47 -3.06 -12.68 1.98
N LEU A 48 -4.27 -12.14 1.74
CA LEU A 48 -4.52 -10.70 1.83
C LEU A 48 -4.50 -10.17 3.26
N ARG A 49 -4.98 -10.94 4.25
CA ARG A 49 -4.99 -10.51 5.66
C ARG A 49 -3.59 -10.19 6.19
N PRO A 50 -2.58 -11.07 6.11
CA PRO A 50 -1.23 -10.77 6.58
C PRO A 50 -0.53 -9.69 5.73
N LEU A 51 -0.80 -9.63 4.42
CA LEU A 51 -0.29 -8.55 3.56
C LEU A 51 -0.83 -7.18 4.00
N ALA A 52 -2.13 -7.06 4.24
CA ALA A 52 -2.74 -5.84 4.74
C ALA A 52 -2.29 -5.49 6.17
N TRP A 53 -2.00 -6.50 7.00
CA TRP A 53 -1.43 -6.29 8.33
C TRP A 53 -0.01 -5.71 8.26
N ARG A 54 0.82 -6.17 7.31
CA ARG A 54 2.12 -5.57 7.01
C ARG A 54 1.95 -4.10 6.64
N ASP A 55 1.01 -3.78 5.76
CA ASP A 55 0.77 -2.40 5.33
C ASP A 55 0.31 -1.53 6.50
N LEU A 56 -0.53 -2.07 7.40
CA LEU A 56 -0.86 -1.43 8.67
C LEU A 56 0.40 -1.12 9.49
N ALA A 57 1.26 -2.12 9.72
CA ALA A 57 2.47 -1.96 10.52
C ALA A 57 3.45 -0.95 9.90
N VAL A 58 3.68 -1.01 8.59
CA VAL A 58 4.53 -0.06 7.86
C VAL A 58 3.94 1.35 7.90
N GLY A 59 2.63 1.48 7.72
CA GLY A 59 1.93 2.76 7.80
C GLY A 59 2.04 3.40 9.18
N LEU A 60 1.87 2.62 10.25
CA LEU A 60 2.06 3.09 11.62
C LEU A 60 3.50 3.53 11.87
N ALA A 61 4.49 2.76 11.40
CA ALA A 61 5.89 3.14 11.50
C ALA A 61 6.17 4.47 10.80
N MET A 62 5.60 4.71 9.61
CA MET A 62 5.72 6.00 8.92
C MET A 62 5.01 7.14 9.65
N ALA A 63 3.86 6.88 10.28
CA ALA A 63 3.09 7.88 11.00
C ALA A 63 3.78 8.33 12.31
N THR A 64 4.45 7.41 13.01
CA THR A 64 4.97 7.65 14.37
C THR A 64 6.49 7.78 14.46
N ALA A 65 7.26 7.30 13.47
CA ALA A 65 8.73 7.36 13.52
C ALA A 65 9.26 8.80 13.65
N PRO A 66 10.38 8.99 14.37
CA PRO A 66 11.07 10.27 14.41
C PRO A 66 11.56 10.66 13.01
N GLU A 67 11.62 11.97 12.75
CA GLU A 67 12.19 12.51 11.53
C GLU A 67 13.66 12.09 11.42
N GLY A 68 14.03 11.44 10.30
CA GLY A 68 15.39 10.97 10.07
C GLY A 68 15.46 9.55 9.51
N PRO A 69 16.50 8.77 9.85
CA PRO A 69 16.73 7.44 9.29
C PRO A 69 15.58 6.45 9.49
N ALA A 70 14.89 6.50 10.64
CA ALA A 70 13.76 5.62 10.94
C ALA A 70 12.60 5.83 9.96
N LEU A 71 12.13 7.08 9.80
CA LEU A 71 11.08 7.42 8.84
C LEU A 71 11.50 7.13 7.39
N ARG A 72 12.77 7.39 7.02
CA ARG A 72 13.30 7.08 5.69
C ARG A 72 13.24 5.58 5.41
N THR A 73 13.61 4.75 6.37
CA THR A 73 13.60 3.29 6.23
C THR A 73 12.18 2.76 6.09
N ALA A 74 11.25 3.20 6.95
CA ALA A 74 9.84 2.83 6.85
C ALA A 74 9.24 3.24 5.48
N THR A 75 9.59 4.44 5.00
CA THR A 75 9.16 4.91 3.68
C THR A 75 9.78 4.09 2.54
N ALA A 76 11.05 3.70 2.64
CA ALA A 76 11.70 2.85 1.65
C ALA A 76 11.04 1.46 1.56
N VAL A 77 10.68 0.88 2.71
CA VAL A 77 9.90 -0.38 2.75
C VAL A 77 8.54 -0.19 2.09
N ARG A 78 7.84 0.93 2.36
CA ARG A 78 6.56 1.25 1.70
C ARG A 78 6.69 1.31 0.18
N ILE A 79 7.70 2.01 -0.33
CA ILE A 79 7.99 2.12 -1.77
C ILE A 79 8.27 0.73 -2.35
N ALA A 80 9.09 -0.08 -1.69
CA ALA A 80 9.39 -1.43 -2.13
C ALA A 80 8.14 -2.31 -2.18
N SER A 81 7.25 -2.20 -1.19
CA SER A 81 5.96 -2.90 -1.17
C SER A 81 5.07 -2.49 -2.35
N ASP A 82 4.89 -1.20 -2.59
CA ASP A 82 4.06 -0.69 -3.70
C ASP A 82 4.60 -1.13 -5.07
N LEU A 83 5.91 -1.03 -5.27
CA LEU A 83 6.54 -1.50 -6.51
C LEU A 83 6.45 -3.02 -6.64
N GLY A 84 6.54 -3.76 -5.52
CA GLY A 84 6.29 -5.19 -5.47
C GLY A 84 4.89 -5.55 -5.94
N ASP A 85 3.86 -4.83 -5.50
CA ASP A 85 2.49 -5.05 -5.96
C ASP A 85 2.36 -4.75 -7.46
N ALA A 86 3.00 -3.69 -7.95
CA ALA A 86 2.97 -3.37 -9.37
C ALA A 86 3.68 -4.44 -10.23
N LEU A 87 4.86 -4.90 -9.81
CA LEU A 87 5.72 -5.78 -10.58
C LEU A 87 5.37 -7.26 -10.45
N LEU A 88 4.88 -7.69 -9.29
CA LEU A 88 4.61 -9.10 -8.99
C LEU A 88 3.12 -9.43 -9.06
N LEU A 89 2.24 -8.59 -8.52
CA LEU A 89 0.79 -8.82 -8.57
C LEU A 89 0.19 -8.35 -9.89
N GLY A 90 0.57 -7.17 -10.38
CA GLY A 90 0.04 -6.60 -11.63
C GLY A 90 -0.03 -7.58 -12.82
N PRO A 91 1.03 -8.35 -13.13
CA PRO A 91 1.03 -9.32 -14.23
C PRO A 91 0.05 -10.49 -14.06
N THR A 92 -0.32 -10.86 -12.84
CA THR A 92 -1.24 -11.98 -12.55
C THR A 92 -2.70 -11.58 -12.65
N LEU A 93 -3.00 -10.29 -12.77
CA LEU A 93 -4.36 -9.77 -12.83
C LEU A 93 -4.92 -9.74 -14.25
N ASP A 94 -6.24 -9.83 -14.35
CA ASP A 94 -6.98 -9.66 -15.60
C ASP A 94 -6.68 -8.30 -16.24
N ARG A 95 -6.65 -8.29 -17.59
CA ARG A 95 -6.32 -7.09 -18.37
C ARG A 95 -7.24 -5.90 -18.09
N ALA A 96 -8.49 -6.15 -17.71
CA ALA A 96 -9.47 -5.11 -17.41
C ALA A 96 -9.16 -4.34 -16.12
N VAL A 97 -8.63 -5.01 -15.08
CA VAL A 97 -8.37 -4.39 -13.77
C VAL A 97 -6.90 -3.99 -13.60
N ARG A 98 -5.99 -4.61 -14.34
CA ARG A 98 -4.54 -4.39 -14.26
C ARG A 98 -4.12 -2.91 -14.32
N PRO A 99 -4.58 -2.07 -15.28
CA PRO A 99 -4.12 -0.69 -15.37
C PRO A 99 -4.44 0.12 -14.10
N LYS A 100 -5.60 -0.13 -13.49
CA LYS A 100 -6.02 0.54 -12.27
C LYS A 100 -5.10 0.15 -11.10
N VAL A 101 -4.83 -1.14 -10.92
CA VAL A 101 -3.96 -1.61 -9.83
C VAL A 101 -2.54 -1.05 -10.00
N LEU A 102 -1.99 -1.10 -11.22
CA LEU A 102 -0.68 -0.50 -11.51
C LEU A 102 -0.65 1.00 -11.22
N ALA A 103 -1.66 1.74 -11.65
CA ALA A 103 -1.74 3.18 -11.42
C ALA A 103 -1.79 3.53 -9.92
N VAL A 104 -2.56 2.77 -9.12
CA VAL A 104 -2.63 2.97 -7.67
C VAL A 104 -1.29 2.65 -7.01
N SER A 105 -0.71 1.49 -7.28
CA SER A 105 0.57 1.06 -6.69
C SER A 105 1.71 2.02 -7.05
N VAL A 106 1.89 2.34 -8.33
CA VAL A 106 2.92 3.29 -8.78
C VAL A 106 2.66 4.70 -8.26
N GLY A 107 1.39 5.12 -8.17
CA GLY A 107 1.01 6.42 -7.62
C GLY A 107 1.41 6.58 -6.14
N TRP A 108 1.16 5.57 -5.30
CA TRP A 108 1.58 5.59 -3.90
C TRP A 108 3.10 5.55 -3.74
N ALA A 109 3.79 4.75 -4.56
CA ALA A 109 5.26 4.75 -4.59
C ALA A 109 5.81 6.14 -4.96
N ALA A 110 5.24 6.77 -5.99
CA ALA A 110 5.64 8.11 -6.44
C ALA A 110 5.40 9.17 -5.36
N LEU A 111 4.25 9.16 -4.68
CA LEU A 111 3.98 10.08 -3.55
C LEU A 111 4.99 9.89 -2.41
N SER A 112 5.35 8.65 -2.10
CA SER A 112 6.35 8.34 -1.08
C SER A 112 7.75 8.82 -1.48
N VAL A 113 8.14 8.63 -2.75
CA VAL A 113 9.41 9.16 -3.32
C VAL A 113 9.41 10.68 -3.29
N LEU A 114 8.33 11.33 -3.72
CA LEU A 114 8.18 12.78 -3.65
C LEU A 114 8.31 13.28 -2.20
N GLY A 115 7.70 12.59 -1.23
CA GLY A 115 7.86 12.90 0.19
C GLY A 115 9.30 12.78 0.68
N LEU A 116 10.10 11.84 0.17
CA LEU A 116 11.53 11.76 0.51
C LEU A 116 12.35 12.88 -0.14
N CYS A 117 12.13 13.12 -1.43
CA CYS A 117 12.92 14.02 -2.26
C CYS A 117 12.55 15.50 -2.11
N ALA A 118 11.29 15.82 -1.77
CA ALA A 118 10.83 17.18 -1.60
C ALA A 118 11.61 17.87 -0.47
N ARG A 119 12.28 18.99 -0.79
CA ARG A 119 12.93 19.84 0.21
C ARG A 119 11.84 20.56 1.01
N ARG A 120 12.03 20.66 2.32
CA ARG A 120 11.15 21.42 3.22
C ARG A 120 11.15 22.87 2.73
N ALA A 121 10.01 23.39 2.26
CA ALA A 121 9.85 24.83 2.17
C ALA A 121 10.03 25.36 3.59
N ARG A 122 11.01 26.25 3.77
CA ARG A 122 11.33 26.84 5.07
C ARG A 122 10.17 27.70 5.55
#